data_AF-A0A1M5YUW3-F1
#
_entry.id   AF-A0A1M5YUW3-F1
#
_cell.length_a   1.000
_cell.length_b   1.000
_cell.length_c   1.000
_cell.angle_alpha   90.00
_cell.angle_beta   90.00
_cell.angle_gamma   90.00
#
_symmetry.space_group_name_H-M   'P 1'
#
loop_
_entity.id
_entity.type
_entity.pdbx_description
1 polymer ?
#
loop_
_entity_poly.entity_id
_entity_poly.type
_entity_poly.pdbx_seq_one_letter_code
_entity_poly.pdbx_strand_id
1 'polypeptide(L)'
;MTALNSDVPKSMRTPLGRVRNLGASHSGTSDFWRQRLTAVAMVLLMVPVIVVVMMLLGRNQAGAAQILGSPLVAIVLLLFIVASAWHMKIGMQVVIEDYVRNEKLKLAVIMANNFFSVAVALISIYAILKLSSGV
;
A
#
# COMPACT_ATOMS: atom_id res chain seq x y z
N MET A 1 2.05 -46.88 8.90
CA MET A 1 1.01 -46.55 7.90
C MET A 1 -0.30 -46.33 8.65
N THR A 2 -0.63 -45.09 9.00
CA THR A 2 -1.92 -44.74 9.62
C THR A 2 -2.65 -43.81 8.66
N ALA A 3 -3.62 -44.36 7.94
CA ALA A 3 -4.56 -43.59 7.14
C ALA A 3 -5.45 -42.78 8.11
N LEU A 4 -5.24 -41.47 8.17
CA LEU A 4 -6.17 -40.57 8.86
C LEU A 4 -7.48 -40.56 8.07
N ASN A 5 -8.47 -41.23 8.64
CA ASN A 5 -9.85 -41.24 8.19
C ASN A 5 -10.36 -39.79 8.13
N SER A 6 -10.77 -39.34 6.94
CA SER A 6 -11.38 -38.01 6.78
C SER A 6 -12.90 -38.19 6.69
N ASP A 7 -13.53 -38.43 7.84
CA ASP A 7 -14.99 -38.47 8.01
C ASP A 7 -15.62 -37.06 7.90
N VAL A 8 -15.14 -36.23 6.96
CA VAL A 8 -15.79 -34.97 6.63
C VAL A 8 -16.91 -35.29 5.64
N PRO A 9 -18.20 -35.16 6.02
CA PRO A 9 -19.29 -35.44 5.09
C PRO A 9 -19.14 -34.54 3.86
N LYS A 10 -18.98 -35.18 2.70
CA LYS A 10 -18.83 -34.52 1.41
C LYS A 10 -20.13 -33.75 1.12
N SER A 11 -20.11 -32.44 1.35
CA SER A 11 -21.31 -31.61 1.23
C SER A 11 -21.93 -31.76 -0.17
N MET A 12 -23.22 -32.14 -0.22
CA MET A 12 -23.98 -32.21 -1.48
C MET A 12 -24.38 -30.82 -2.02
N ARG A 13 -23.94 -29.73 -1.39
CA ARG A 13 -24.22 -28.37 -1.86
C ARG A 13 -23.48 -28.08 -3.16
N THR A 14 -24.23 -27.67 -4.17
CA THR A 14 -23.68 -27.19 -5.44
C THR A 14 -22.75 -25.99 -5.20
N PRO A 15 -21.75 -25.75 -6.07
CA PRO A 15 -20.89 -24.57 -5.97
C PRO A 15 -21.69 -23.27 -5.86
N LEU A 16 -22.77 -23.15 -6.65
CA LEU A 16 -23.69 -22.02 -6.59
C LEU A 16 -24.41 -21.93 -5.23
N GLY A 17 -24.88 -23.05 -4.67
CA GLY A 17 -25.51 -23.07 -3.34
C GLY A 17 -24.56 -22.73 -2.17
N ARG A 18 -23.24 -22.79 -2.37
CA ARG A 18 -22.23 -22.36 -1.37
C ARG A 18 -21.99 -20.85 -1.37
N VAL A 19 -22.11 -20.20 -2.53
CA VAL A 19 -21.80 -18.77 -2.69
C VAL A 19 -23.04 -17.88 -2.83
N ARG A 20 -24.19 -18.49 -3.15
CA ARG A 20 -25.49 -17.81 -3.20
C ARG A 20 -25.78 -17.26 -1.80
N ASN A 21 -25.85 -15.93 -1.70
CA ASN A 21 -26.00 -15.08 -0.50
C ASN A 21 -24.71 -14.49 0.10
N LEU A 22 -23.52 -14.70 -0.49
CA LEU A 22 -22.31 -14.00 -0.04
C LEU A 22 -22.18 -12.56 -0.59
N GLY A 23 -23.01 -12.20 -1.57
CA GLY A 23 -22.96 -10.89 -2.23
C GLY A 23 -21.73 -10.72 -3.13
N ALA A 24 -21.70 -9.65 -3.93
CA ALA A 24 -20.50 -9.25 -4.65
C ALA A 24 -19.65 -8.31 -3.78
N SER A 25 -18.32 -8.36 -3.92
CA SER A 25 -17.44 -7.47 -3.15
C SER A 25 -17.54 -6.00 -3.57
N HIS A 26 -17.97 -5.72 -4.81
CA HIS A 26 -18.15 -4.40 -5.43
C HIS A 26 -16.95 -3.43 -5.44
N SER A 27 -15.83 -3.75 -4.78
CA SER A 27 -14.66 -2.88 -4.65
C SER A 27 -13.53 -3.17 -5.65
N GLY A 28 -13.46 -4.39 -6.19
CA GLY A 28 -12.32 -4.86 -6.99
C GLY A 28 -12.02 -3.98 -8.20
N THR A 29 -13.03 -3.50 -8.93
CA THR A 29 -12.84 -2.61 -10.08
C THR A 29 -12.28 -1.24 -9.67
N SER A 30 -12.69 -0.73 -8.50
CA SER A 30 -12.17 0.54 -7.97
C SER A 30 -10.71 0.41 -7.58
N ASP A 31 -10.34 -0.67 -6.87
CA ASP A 31 -8.96 -0.92 -6.45
C ASP A 31 -8.05 -1.17 -7.66
N PHE A 32 -8.53 -1.94 -8.63
CA PHE A 32 -7.88 -2.11 -9.93
C PHE A 32 -7.60 -0.70 -10.52
N TRP A 33 -8.63 0.13 -10.76
CA TRP A 33 -8.43 1.45 -11.36
C TRP A 33 -7.47 2.36 -10.58
N ARG A 34 -7.61 2.42 -9.26
CA ARG A 34 -6.73 3.20 -8.37
C ARG A 34 -5.28 2.77 -8.47
N GLN A 35 -5.00 1.48 -8.62
CA GLN A 35 -3.63 0.96 -8.75
C GLN A 35 -2.94 1.47 -10.03
N ARG A 36 -3.64 1.59 -11.16
CA ARG A 36 -3.04 2.20 -12.36
C ARG A 36 -2.87 3.70 -12.23
N LEU A 37 -3.86 4.37 -11.66
CA LEU A 37 -3.77 5.81 -11.47
C LEU A 37 -2.53 6.16 -10.61
N THR A 38 -2.32 5.44 -9.50
CA THR A 38 -1.15 5.65 -8.64
C THR A 38 0.14 5.22 -9.32
N ALA A 39 0.15 4.15 -10.13
CA ALA A 39 1.32 3.77 -10.92
C ALA A 39 1.75 4.87 -11.90
N VAL A 40 0.80 5.41 -12.67
CA VAL A 40 1.06 6.51 -13.63
C VAL A 40 1.53 7.77 -12.88
N ALA A 41 0.86 8.12 -11.78
CA ALA A 41 1.28 9.24 -10.95
C ALA A 41 2.71 9.07 -10.41
N MET A 42 3.06 7.88 -9.92
CA MET A 42 4.42 7.59 -9.44
C MET A 42 5.47 7.67 -10.55
N VAL A 43 5.17 7.18 -11.76
CA VAL A 43 6.08 7.30 -12.91
C VAL A 43 6.36 8.77 -13.23
N LEU A 44 5.34 9.61 -13.25
CA LEU A 44 5.49 11.05 -13.50
C LEU A 44 6.25 11.75 -12.37
N LEU A 45 5.92 11.43 -11.11
CA LEU A 45 6.56 12.00 -9.92
C LEU A 45 7.99 11.49 -9.70
N MET A 46 8.37 10.36 -10.29
CA MET A 46 9.72 9.81 -10.16
C MET A 46 10.78 10.76 -10.69
N VAL A 47 10.49 11.48 -11.78
CA VAL A 47 11.42 12.43 -12.40
C VAL A 47 11.85 13.53 -11.41
N PRO A 48 10.93 14.34 -10.83
CA PRO A 48 11.33 15.35 -9.86
C PRO A 48 11.87 14.75 -8.56
N VAL A 49 11.43 13.55 -8.13
CA VAL A 49 12.02 12.87 -6.96
C VAL A 49 13.49 12.52 -7.19
N ILE A 50 13.86 12.02 -8.37
CA ILE A 50 15.26 11.76 -8.73
C ILE A 50 16.07 13.06 -8.69
N VAL A 51 15.53 14.16 -9.21
CA VAL A 51 16.19 15.48 -9.12
C VAL A 51 16.44 15.88 -7.66
N VAL A 52 15.44 15.72 -6.78
CA VAL A 52 15.60 15.98 -5.34
C VAL A 52 16.71 15.11 -4.74
N VAL A 53 16.76 13.82 -5.05
CA VAL A 53 17.83 12.91 -4.59
C VAL A 53 19.19 13.40 -5.07
N MET A 54 19.32 13.81 -6.34
CA MET A 54 20.57 14.36 -6.88
C MET A 54 21.00 15.64 -6.16
N MET A 55 20.06 16.51 -5.78
CA MET A 55 20.36 17.75 -5.02
C MET A 55 20.91 17.47 -3.61
N LEU A 56 20.56 16.32 -3.02
CA LEU A 56 21.01 15.92 -1.68
C LEU A 56 22.44 15.34 -1.66
N LEU A 57 22.97 14.91 -2.80
CA LEU A 57 24.31 14.31 -2.88
C LEU A 57 25.38 15.30 -2.39
N GLY A 58 26.23 14.84 -1.46
CA GLY A 58 27.30 15.65 -0.88
C GLY A 58 26.85 16.75 0.08
N ARG A 59 25.56 16.84 0.41
CA ARG A 59 25.05 17.82 1.39
C ARG A 59 25.18 17.31 2.83
N ASN A 60 25.50 18.22 3.73
CA ASN A 60 25.42 17.98 5.17
C ASN A 60 23.96 18.06 5.65
N GLN A 61 23.72 17.75 6.93
CA GLN A 61 22.37 17.71 7.51
C GLN A 61 21.60 19.03 7.37
N ALA A 62 22.27 20.18 7.54
CA ALA A 62 21.66 21.50 7.34
C ALA A 62 21.24 21.74 5.88
N GLY A 63 22.10 21.41 4.91
CA GLY A 63 21.77 21.54 3.49
C GLY A 63 20.63 20.61 3.06
N ALA A 64 20.58 19.39 3.60
CA ALA A 64 19.49 18.46 3.34
C ALA A 64 18.15 18.99 3.90
N ALA A 65 18.15 19.53 5.12
CA ALA A 65 16.97 20.14 5.72
C ALA A 65 16.44 21.33 4.89
N GLN A 66 17.34 22.17 4.37
CA GLN A 66 16.96 23.29 3.51
C GLN A 66 16.29 22.85 2.20
N ILE A 67 16.83 21.81 1.54
CA ILE A 67 16.27 21.29 0.28
C ILE A 67 14.91 20.65 0.53
N LEU A 68 14.84 19.73 1.49
CA LEU A 68 13.63 18.95 1.80
C LEU A 68 12.52 19.82 2.41
N GLY A 69 12.87 20.86 3.15
CA GLY A 69 11.93 21.81 3.72
C GLY A 69 11.39 22.84 2.73
N SER A 70 11.97 22.94 1.53
CA SER A 70 11.49 23.89 0.53
C SER A 70 10.05 23.55 0.07
N PRO A 71 9.14 24.53 -0.07
CA PRO A 71 7.72 24.25 -0.32
C PRO A 71 7.45 23.39 -1.56
N LEU A 72 8.16 23.64 -2.66
CA LEU A 72 7.98 22.87 -3.90
C LEU A 72 8.46 21.43 -3.75
N VAL A 73 9.61 21.20 -3.13
CA VAL A 73 10.12 19.84 -2.87
C VAL A 73 9.19 19.11 -1.91
N ALA A 74 8.73 19.77 -0.85
CA ALA A 74 7.79 19.20 0.11
C ALA A 74 6.49 18.77 -0.59
N ILE A 75 5.89 19.60 -1.45
CA ILE A 75 4.67 19.24 -2.20
C ILE A 75 4.91 18.01 -3.09
N VAL A 76 6.01 17.98 -3.86
CA VAL A 76 6.36 16.84 -4.71
C VAL A 76 6.49 15.56 -3.88
N LEU A 77 7.22 15.61 -2.76
CA LEU A 77 7.41 14.46 -1.88
C LEU A 77 6.11 14.02 -1.23
N LEU A 78 5.25 14.94 -0.79
CA LEU A 78 3.94 14.61 -0.22
C LEU A 78 3.05 13.89 -1.24
N LEU A 79 2.99 14.38 -2.48
CA LEU A 79 2.26 13.73 -3.56
C LEU A 79 2.81 12.32 -3.83
N PHE A 80 4.14 12.18 -3.88
CA PHE A 80 4.80 10.90 -4.10
C PHE A 80 4.54 9.91 -2.96
N ILE A 81 4.60 10.36 -1.70
CA ILE A 81 4.32 9.53 -0.52
C ILE A 81 2.87 9.03 -0.54
N VAL A 82 1.90 9.91 -0.80
CA VAL A 82 0.48 9.52 -0.86
C VAL A 82 0.23 8.51 -1.98
N ALA A 83 0.77 8.76 -3.18
CA ALA A 83 0.61 7.84 -4.30
C ALA A 83 1.27 6.47 -4.00
N SER A 84 2.47 6.48 -3.42
CA SER A 84 3.24 5.28 -3.07
C SER A 84 2.56 4.45 -1.98
N ALA A 85 2.11 5.08 -0.90
CA ALA A 85 1.43 4.38 0.19
C ALA A 85 0.12 3.73 -0.29
N TRP A 86 -0.63 4.42 -1.13
CA TRP A 86 -1.86 3.88 -1.72
C TRP A 86 -1.55 2.72 -2.69
N HIS A 87 -0.53 2.87 -3.55
CA HIS A 87 -0.11 1.83 -4.48
C HIS A 87 0.36 0.57 -3.75
N MET A 88 1.20 0.74 -2.72
CA MET A 88 1.70 -0.33 -1.85
C MET A 88 0.55 -1.06 -1.15
N LYS A 89 -0.40 -0.32 -0.56
CA LYS A 89 -1.57 -0.90 0.12
C LYS A 89 -2.33 -1.86 -0.79
N ILE A 90 -2.65 -1.43 -2.01
CA ILE A 90 -3.41 -2.25 -2.97
C ILE A 90 -2.55 -3.42 -3.47
N GLY A 91 -1.32 -3.16 -3.90
CA GLY A 91 -0.44 -4.19 -4.45
C GLY A 91 -0.17 -5.32 -3.45
N MET A 92 0.12 -4.98 -2.20
CA MET A 92 0.34 -5.98 -1.15
C MET A 92 -0.95 -6.72 -0.80
N GLN A 93 -2.11 -6.05 -0.82
CA GLN A 93 -3.38 -6.71 -0.59
C GLN A 93 -3.66 -7.80 -1.63
N VAL A 94 -3.40 -7.54 -2.92
CA VAL A 94 -3.55 -8.55 -3.99
C VAL A 94 -2.64 -9.75 -3.75
N VAL A 95 -1.36 -9.51 -3.39
CA VAL A 95 -0.43 -10.60 -3.05
C VAL A 95 -0.93 -11.42 -1.85
N ILE A 96 -1.44 -10.77 -0.80
CA ILE A 96 -1.98 -11.47 0.37
C ILE A 96 -3.19 -12.33 -0.02
N GLU A 97 -4.09 -11.79 -0.82
CA GLU A 97 -5.31 -12.49 -1.28
C GLU A 97 -4.97 -13.72 -2.14
N ASP A 98 -3.92 -13.64 -2.97
CA ASP A 98 -3.49 -14.73 -3.85
C ASP A 98 -2.72 -15.85 -3.12
N TYR A 99 -1.91 -15.50 -2.12
CA TYR A 99 -0.94 -16.45 -1.53
C TYR A 99 -1.28 -16.92 -0.11
N VAL A 100 -2.12 -16.20 0.65
CA VAL A 100 -2.47 -16.60 2.04
C VAL A 100 -3.73 -17.46 2.04
N ARG A 101 -3.56 -18.78 2.15
CA ARG A 101 -4.68 -19.74 2.11
C ARG A 101 -5.50 -19.83 3.40
N ASN A 102 -4.91 -19.53 4.56
CA ASN A 102 -5.62 -19.59 5.84
C ASN A 102 -6.45 -18.31 6.02
N GLU A 103 -7.78 -18.44 6.10
CA GLU A 103 -8.69 -17.28 6.12
C GLU A 103 -8.49 -16.37 7.36
N LYS A 104 -8.20 -16.93 8.54
CA LYS A 104 -7.94 -16.11 9.75
C LYS A 104 -6.64 -15.33 9.61
N LEU A 105 -5.60 -15.98 9.10
CA LEU A 105 -4.31 -15.34 8.86
C LEU A 105 -4.44 -14.27 7.76
N LYS A 106 -5.16 -14.56 6.68
CA LYS A 106 -5.41 -13.62 5.59
C LYS A 106 -6.03 -12.33 6.11
N LEU A 107 -7.09 -12.43 6.92
CA LEU A 107 -7.73 -11.26 7.53
C LEU A 107 -6.74 -10.47 8.41
N ALA A 108 -6.00 -11.14 9.29
CA ALA A 108 -5.04 -10.49 10.17
C ALA A 108 -3.94 -9.74 9.38
N VAL A 109 -3.42 -10.36 8.32
CA VAL A 109 -2.36 -9.76 7.49
C VAL A 109 -2.90 -8.63 6.61
N ILE A 110 -4.14 -8.72 6.11
CA ILE A 110 -4.81 -7.60 5.43
C ILE A 110 -4.97 -6.40 6.38
N MET A 111 -5.39 -6.64 7.63
CA MET A 111 -5.46 -5.58 8.64
C MET A 111 -4.09 -4.97 8.90
N ALA A 112 -3.06 -5.79 9.08
CA ALA A 112 -1.68 -5.33 9.28
C ALA A 112 -1.18 -4.49 8.10
N ASN A 113 -1.44 -4.90 6.85
CA ASN A 113 -1.08 -4.15 5.64
C ASN A 113 -1.72 -2.75 5.61
N ASN A 114 -2.99 -2.64 6.02
CA ASN A 114 -3.68 -1.34 6.11
C ASN A 114 -3.03 -0.44 7.18
N PHE A 115 -2.83 -0.95 8.39
CA PHE A 115 -2.18 -0.18 9.47
C PHE A 115 -0.76 0.23 9.10
N PHE A 116 0.02 -0.67 8.52
CA PHE A 116 1.36 -0.41 8.05
C PHE A 116 1.38 0.70 6.99
N SER A 117 0.52 0.61 5.98
CA SER A 117 0.45 1.61 4.90
C SER A 117 0.09 3.00 5.42
N VAL A 118 -0.88 3.07 6.35
CA VAL A 118 -1.27 4.33 7.00
C VAL A 118 -0.14 4.89 7.87
N ALA A 119 0.51 4.04 8.68
CA ALA A 119 1.62 4.46 9.54
C ALA A 119 2.79 5.03 8.72
N VAL A 120 3.19 4.34 7.64
CA VAL A 120 4.24 4.82 6.73
C VAL A 120 3.85 6.17 6.13
N ALA A 121 2.63 6.30 5.61
CA ALA A 121 2.17 7.57 5.05
C ALA A 121 2.22 8.72 6.07
N LEU A 122 1.67 8.50 7.28
CA LEU A 122 1.61 9.52 8.33
C LEU A 122 2.99 9.93 8.82
N ILE A 123 3.88 8.97 9.08
CA ILE A 123 5.25 9.24 9.55
C ILE A 123 6.02 10.04 8.51
N SER A 124 5.97 9.63 7.24
CA SER A 124 6.66 10.33 6.15
C SER A 124 6.08 11.72 5.90
N ILE A 125 4.76 11.88 5.87
CA ILE A 125 4.09 13.19 5.72
C ILE A 125 4.48 14.11 6.88
N TYR A 126 4.38 13.63 8.11
CA TYR A 126 4.74 14.41 9.30
C TYR A 126 6.20 14.87 9.25
N ALA A 127 7.14 14.00 8.85
CA ALA A 127 8.54 14.35 8.72
C ALA A 127 8.79 15.48 7.70
N ILE A 128 8.15 15.41 6.53
CA ILE A 128 8.27 16.46 5.50
C ILE A 128 7.63 17.77 5.96
N LEU A 129 6.44 17.72 6.56
CA LEU A 129 5.78 18.91 7.08
C LEU A 129 6.60 19.59 8.17
N LYS A 130 7.16 18.81 9.10
CA LYS A 130 8.04 19.31 10.16
C LYS A 130 9.28 20.00 9.60
N LEU A 131 9.93 19.38 8.61
CA LEU A 131 11.08 20.00 7.94
C LEU A 131 10.71 21.28 7.21
N SER A 132 9.51 21.36 6.65
CA SER A 132 9.04 22.54 5.89
C SER A 132 8.53 23.68 6.77
N SER A 133 7.99 23.39 7.95
CA SER A 133 7.46 24.40 8.88
C SER A 133 8.54 25.16 9.64
N GLY A 134 9.80 24.71 9.62
CA GLY A 134 10.91 25.39 10.30
C GLY A 134 10.84 25.36 11.84
N VAL A 135 9.96 24.53 12.41
CA VAL A 135 9.75 24.28 13.85
C VAL A 135 9.94 22.82 14.22
#